data_AF-A0A5S3WFG3-F1
#
_entry.id   AF-A0A5S3WFG3-F1
#
_cell.length_a   1.000
_cell.length_b   1.000
_cell.length_c   1.000
_cell.angle_alpha   90.00
_cell.angle_beta   90.00
_cell.angle_gamma   90.00
#
_symmetry.space_group_name_H-M   'P 1'
#
loop_
_entity.id
_entity.type
_entity.pdbx_description
1 polymer ?
#
loop_
_entity_poly.entity_id
_entity_poly.type
_entity_poly.pdbx_seq_one_letter_code
_entity_poly.pdbx_strand_id
1 'polypeptide(L)' 'MKEKRITNWRDYNKALIARGNIQLWFSEDAITQWNNTQHHGGKGRANHFSE' A
#
# COMPACT_ATOMS: atom_id res chain seq x y z
N MET A 1 28.98 -29.12 -19.12
CA MET A 1 28.60 -27.84 -18.46
C MET A 1 28.40 -28.12 -16.98
N LYS A 2 29.02 -27.35 -16.07
CA LYS A 2 28.82 -27.55 -14.62
C LYS A 2 27.46 -26.97 -14.22
N GLU A 3 26.55 -27.82 -13.75
CA GLU A 3 25.29 -27.40 -13.15
C GLU A 3 25.57 -26.61 -11.87
N LYS A 4 25.15 -25.34 -11.84
CA LYS A 4 25.20 -24.52 -10.64
C LYS A 4 23.88 -24.68 -9.89
N ARG A 5 23.91 -25.42 -8.78
CA ARG A 5 22.76 -25.56 -7.89
C ARG A 5 22.58 -24.25 -7.11
N ILE A 6 21.45 -23.59 -7.30
CA ILE A 6 21.10 -22.37 -6.56
C ILE A 6 20.75 -22.78 -5.12
N THR A 7 21.65 -22.51 -4.17
CA THR A 7 21.48 -22.89 -2.76
C THR A 7 20.73 -21.84 -1.93
N ASN A 8 20.66 -20.61 -2.42
CA ASN A 8 20.08 -19.45 -1.73
C ASN A 8 18.64 -19.12 -2.17
N TRP A 9 17.92 -20.08 -2.79
CA TRP A 9 16.57 -19.85 -3.31
C TRP A 9 15.60 -19.30 -2.26
N ARG A 10 15.71 -19.79 -1.02
CA ARG A 10 14.87 -19.33 0.10
C ARG A 10 15.07 -17.84 0.39
N ASP A 11 16.31 -17.36 0.38
CA ASP A 11 16.62 -15.95 0.70
C ASP A 11 16.28 -15.03 -0.47
N TYR A 12 16.54 -15.49 -1.70
CA TYR A 12 16.11 -14.80 -2.90
C TYR A 12 14.58 -14.62 -2.94
N ASN A 13 13.82 -15.66 -2.61
CA ASN A 13 12.36 -15.60 -2.59
C ASN A 13 11.83 -14.64 -1.51
N LYS A 14 12.45 -14.62 -0.31
CA LYS A 14 12.11 -13.65 0.73
C LYS A 14 12.32 -12.21 0.27
N ALA A 15 13.45 -11.93 -0.39
CA ALA A 15 13.74 -10.62 -0.96
C ALA A 15 12.73 -10.24 -2.07
N LEU A 16 12.27 -11.22 -2.86
CA LEU A 16 11.29 -10.99 -3.92
C LEU A 16 9.88 -10.71 -3.38
N ILE A 17 9.48 -11.35 -2.27
CA ILE A 17 8.22 -11.05 -1.57
C ILE A 17 8.27 -9.65 -0.94
N ALA A 18 9.43 -9.26 -0.40
CA ALA A 18 9.64 -7.93 0.17
C ALA A 18 9.74 -6.83 -0.90
N ARG A 19 10.04 -7.17 -2.16
CA ARG A 19 10.03 -6.26 -3.32
C ARG A 19 8.59 -5.88 -3.64
N GLY A 20 8.11 -4.83 -2.98
CA GLY A 20 6.73 -4.36 -3.05
C GLY A 20 6.20 -3.88 -1.70
N ASN A 21 6.94 -4.12 -0.61
CA ASN A 21 6.64 -3.54 0.68
C ASN A 21 7.02 -2.05 0.67
N ILE A 22 6.05 -1.20 0.35
CA ILE A 22 6.20 0.25 0.40
C ILE A 22 5.60 0.71 1.72
N GLN A 23 6.45 1.26 2.59
CA GLN A 23 6.01 1.89 3.81
C GLN A 23 5.78 3.38 3.54
N LEU A 24 4.53 3.81 3.66
CA LEU A 24 4.13 5.21 3.55
C LEU A 24 3.97 5.78 4.96
N TRP A 25 4.64 6.89 5.23
CA TRP A 25 4.48 7.63 6.47
C TRP A 25 3.52 8.79 6.22
N PHE A 26 2.41 8.80 6.95
CA PHE A 26 1.48 9.93 6.97
C PHE A 26 1.72 10.75 8.23
N SER A 27 1.60 12.06 8.12
CA SER A 27 1.55 12.91 9.31
C SER A 27 0.20 12.73 10.01
N GLU A 28 0.17 12.98 11.33
CA GLU A 28 -1.08 12.95 12.11
C GLU A 28 -2.13 13.92 11.53
N ASP A 29 -1.67 15.08 11.04
CA ASP A 29 -2.53 16.06 10.36
C ASP A 29 -3.14 15.50 9.07
N ALA A 30 -2.38 14.74 8.28
CA ALA A 30 -2.86 14.14 7.04
C ALA A 30 -3.87 13.01 7.32
N ILE A 31 -3.68 12.24 8.40
CA ILE A 31 -4.63 11.23 8.86
C ILE A 31 -5.94 11.90 9.30
N THR A 32 -5.83 12.98 10.10
CA THR A 32 -6.98 13.74 10.60
C THR A 32 -7.81 14.33 9.45
N GLN A 33 -7.15 14.78 8.39
CA GLN A 33 -7.78 15.38 7.21
C GLN A 33 -8.15 14.36 6.11
N TRP A 34 -7.87 13.07 6.33
CA TRP A 34 -8.13 12.02 5.33
C TRP A 34 -9.61 11.93 4.96
N ASN A 35 -10.46 12.04 5.98
CA ASN A 35 -11.90 12.00 5.80
C ASN A 35 -12.42 13.37 5.40
N ASN A 36 -13.22 13.39 4.33
CA ASN A 36 -13.89 14.60 3.93
C ASN A 36 -14.93 15.04 4.98
N THR A 37 -14.81 16.27 5.45
CA THR A 37 -15.69 16.85 6.48
C THR A 37 -16.84 17.67 5.89
N GLN A 38 -16.84 17.93 4.57
CA GLN A 38 -17.81 18.81 3.93
C GLN A 38 -18.68 18.08 2.92
N HIS A 39 -19.99 18.27 3.03
CA HIS A 39 -20.95 17.74 2.06
C HIS A 39 -20.66 18.27 0.65
N HIS A 40 -20.33 17.39 -0.30
CA HIS A 40 -20.16 17.76 -1.70
C HIS A 40 -21.56 17.97 -2.30
N GLY A 41 -22.11 19.18 -2.16
CA GLY A 41 -23.51 19.61 -2.39
C GLY A 41 -24.20 19.33 -3.73
N GLY A 42 -23.81 18.32 -4.52
CA GLY A 42 -24.50 17.91 -5.74
C GLY A 42 -25.51 16.79 -5.51
N LYS A 43 -26.65 16.84 -6.22
CA LYS A 43 -27.63 15.74 -6.26
C LYS A 43 -26.96 14.45 -6.75
N GLY A 44 -27.19 13.34 -6.04
CA GLY A 44 -26.78 11.99 -6.45
C GLY A 44 -25.34 11.59 -6.11
N ARG A 45 -24.58 12.39 -5.35
CA ARG A 45 -23.27 11.99 -4.82
C ARG A 45 -23.39 11.53 -3.37
N ALA A 46 -22.78 10.40 -3.05
CA ALA A 46 -22.63 9.95 -1.68
C ALA A 46 -21.68 10.88 -0.92
N ASN A 47 -21.99 11.16 0.33
CA ASN A 47 -21.14 11.96 1.22
C ASN A 47 -19.92 11.20 1.74
N HIS A 48 -19.93 9.88 1.55
CA HIS A 48 -18.94 8.96 2.07
C HIS A 48 -18.59 7.93 0.98
N PHE A 49 -17.30 7.72 0.74
CA PHE A 49 -16.80 6.74 -0.22
C PHE A 49 -16.25 5.53 0.56
N SER A 50 -17.14 4.61 0.95
CA SER A 50 -16.84 3.32 1.64
C SER A 50 -16.07 3.40 2.97
N GLU A 51 -16.34 2.43 3.87
CA GLU A 51 -15.66 2.26 5.17
C GLU A 51 -14.31 1.55 5.07
#